data_AF-A0A3B9AU28-F1
#
_entry.id   AF-A0A3B9AU28-F1
#
_cell.length_a   1.000
_cell.length_b   1.000
_cell.length_c   1.000
_cell.angle_alpha   90.00
_cell.angle_beta   90.00
_cell.angle_gamma   90.00
#
_symmetry.space_group_name_H-M   'P 1'
#
loop_
_entity.id
_entity.type
_entity.pdbx_description
1 polymer ?
#
loop_
_entity_poly.entity_id
_entity_poly.type
_entity_poly.pdbx_seq_one_letter_code
_entity_poly.pdbx_strand_id
1 'polypeptide(L)'
;MNLPLLISRRYLFAKRSTNAINIITGISVLGVAIGTAALVLVLSVFNGFEDLLSDLFGHFNPELKITPEKGKNFQTDSIQLVQIRALPGVEVMSETLEE
;
A
#
# COMPACT_ATOMS: atom_id res chain seq x y z
N MET A 1 -31.31 12.56 22.99
CA MET A 1 -32.04 12.35 21.73
C MET A 1 -31.43 13.25 20.65
N ASN A 2 -30.89 12.71 19.56
CA ASN A 2 -30.32 13.51 18.47
C ASN A 2 -31.44 14.05 17.57
N LEU A 3 -32.14 15.07 18.06
CA LEU A 3 -33.20 15.78 17.34
C LEU A 3 -32.79 16.24 15.94
N PRO A 4 -31.56 16.77 15.71
CA PRO A 4 -31.15 17.19 14.37
C PRO A 4 -31.16 16.02 13.36
N LEU A 5 -30.67 14.85 13.77
CA LEU A 5 -30.54 13.69 12.89
C LEU A 5 -31.92 13.10 12.54
N LEU A 6 -32.85 13.08 13.50
CA LEU A 6 -34.25 12.68 13.27
C LEU A 6 -34.97 13.63 12.29
N ILE A 7 -34.72 14.93 12.42
CA ILE A 7 -35.28 15.95 11.52
C ILE A 7 -34.65 15.78 10.13
N SER A 8 -33.33 15.78 10.01
CA SER A 8 -32.61 15.64 8.73
C SER A 8 -33.03 14.39 7.96
N ARG A 9 -33.13 13.22 8.61
CA ARG A 9 -33.59 11.97 7.97
C ARG A 9 -35.03 12.08 7.45
N ARG A 10 -35.94 12.69 8.23
CA ARG A 10 -37.33 12.91 7.80
C ARG A 10 -37.38 13.76 6.53
N TYR A 11 -36.54 14.78 6.43
CA TYR A 11 -36.50 15.68 5.28
C TYR A 11 -35.77 15.09 4.07
N LEU A 12 -34.74 14.27 4.26
CA LEU A 12 -34.00 13.59 3.20
C LEU A 12 -34.86 12.57 2.44
N PHE A 13 -35.73 11.84 3.15
CA PHE A 13 -36.57 10.77 2.58
C PHE A 13 -38.05 11.17 2.42
N ALA A 14 -38.39 12.46 2.61
CA ALA A 14 -39.77 12.91 2.45
C ALA A 14 -40.21 12.84 0.98
N LYS A 15 -41.33 12.17 0.70
CA LYS A 15 -42.03 12.26 -0.60
C LYS A 15 -42.67 13.65 -0.72
N ARG A 16 -41.96 14.61 -1.33
CA ARG A 16 -42.48 15.96 -1.59
C ARG A 16 -43.19 16.03 -2.94
N SER A 17 -44.25 16.83 -2.98
CA SER A 17 -45.08 17.12 -4.17
C SER A 17 -44.26 17.70 -5.35
N THR A 18 -43.15 18.41 -5.06
CA THR A 18 -42.25 18.96 -6.08
C THR A 18 -41.14 17.96 -6.43
N ASN A 19 -41.40 17.13 -7.45
CA ASN A 19 -40.46 16.11 -7.97
C ASN A 19 -39.02 16.64 -8.22
N ALA A 20 -38.87 17.92 -8.60
CA ALA A 20 -37.59 18.55 -8.86
C ALA A 20 -36.62 18.50 -7.65
N ILE A 21 -37.11 18.68 -6.42
CA ILE A 21 -36.26 18.71 -5.23
C ILE A 21 -35.67 17.32 -4.93
N ASN A 22 -36.47 16.26 -5.09
CA ASN A 22 -36.01 14.89 -4.89
C ASN A 22 -34.98 14.49 -5.96
N ILE A 23 -35.14 14.95 -7.20
CA ILE A 23 -34.17 14.69 -8.28
C ILE A 23 -32.83 15.35 -7.97
N ILE A 24 -32.81 16.63 -7.61
CA ILE A 24 -31.57 17.35 -7.27
C ILE A 24 -30.87 16.68 -6.09
N THR A 25 -31.61 16.35 -5.03
CA THR A 25 -31.07 15.66 -3.85
C THR A 25 -30.46 14.31 -4.21
N GLY A 26 -31.13 13.54 -5.08
CA GLY A 26 -30.62 12.26 -5.57
C GLY A 26 -29.31 12.41 -6.34
N ILE A 27 -29.24 13.37 -7.28
CA ILE A 27 -28.03 13.64 -8.07
C ILE A 27 -26.88 14.08 -7.17
N SER A 28 -27.12 14.95 -6.17
CA SER A 28 -26.09 15.39 -5.24
C SER A 28 -25.50 14.24 -4.43
N VAL A 29 -26.35 13.37 -3.88
CA VAL A 29 -25.88 12.19 -3.12
C VAL A 29 -25.12 11.23 -4.03
N LEU A 30 -25.62 10.98 -5.24
CA LEU A 30 -24.98 10.10 -6.21
C LEU A 30 -23.60 10.63 -6.64
N GLY A 31 -23.49 11.93 -6.90
CA GLY A 31 -22.23 12.58 -7.28
C GLY A 31 -21.16 12.45 -6.20
N VAL A 32 -21.52 12.71 -4.93
CA VAL A 32 -20.60 12.52 -3.80
C VAL A 32 -20.22 11.05 -3.65
N ALA A 33 -21.18 10.13 -3.74
CA ALA A 33 -20.91 8.69 -3.61
C ALA A 33 -19.96 8.16 -4.70
N ILE A 34 -20.16 8.57 -5.96
CA ILE A 34 -19.28 8.19 -7.07
C ILE A 34 -17.89 8.79 -6.87
N GLY A 35 -17.80 10.07 -6.51
CA GLY A 35 -16.52 10.75 -6.30
C GLY A 35 -15.69 10.12 -5.17
N THR A 36 -16.33 9.81 -4.03
CA THR A 36 -15.65 9.14 -2.91
C THR A 36 -15.28 7.71 -3.26
N ALA A 37 -16.16 6.95 -3.92
CA ALA A 37 -15.86 5.60 -4.35
C ALA A 37 -14.67 5.53 -5.32
N ALA A 38 -14.59 6.46 -6.28
CA ALA A 38 -13.47 6.54 -7.21
C ALA A 38 -12.13 6.76 -6.48
N LEU A 39 -12.10 7.70 -5.52
CA LEU A 39 -10.90 7.96 -4.71
C LEU A 39 -10.48 6.74 -3.88
N VAL A 40 -11.45 6.09 -3.21
CA VAL A 40 -11.19 4.88 -2.43
C VAL A 40 -10.62 3.76 -3.29
N LEU A 41 -11.18 3.55 -4.49
CA LEU A 41 -10.70 2.53 -5.41
C LEU A 41 -9.27 2.80 -5.86
N VAL A 42 -8.95 4.03 -6.25
CA VAL A 42 -7.59 4.41 -6.68
C VAL A 42 -6.57 4.20 -5.56
N LEU A 43 -6.89 4.65 -4.34
CA LEU A 43 -6.01 4.45 -3.18
C LEU A 43 -5.83 2.97 -2.85
N SER A 44 -6.90 2.18 -2.95
CA SER A 44 -6.84 0.73 -2.71
C SER A 44 -5.94 0.02 -3.72
N VAL A 45 -6.02 0.41 -4.99
CA VAL A 45 -5.13 -0.11 -6.04
C VAL A 45 -3.68 0.28 -5.75
N PHE A 46 -3.40 1.53 -5.38
CA PHE A 46 -2.03 1.94 -5.06
C PHE A 46 -1.45 1.18 -3.87
N ASN A 47 -2.22 0.96 -2.80
CA ASN A 47 -1.76 0.17 -1.66
C ASN A 47 -1.35 -1.25 -2.08
N GLY A 48 -2.19 -1.96 -2.83
CA GLY A 48 -1.84 -3.30 -3.29
C GLY A 48 -0.74 -3.33 -4.36
N PHE A 49 -0.62 -2.26 -5.15
CA PHE A 49 0.41 -2.15 -6.17
C PHE A 49 1.80 -1.89 -5.57
N GLU A 50 1.88 -1.13 -4.47
CA GLU A 50 3.12 -0.93 -3.71
C GLU A 50 3.68 -2.25 -3.16
N ASP A 51 2.83 -3.09 -2.58
CA ASP A 51 3.22 -4.42 -2.11
C ASP A 51 3.71 -5.31 -3.27
N LEU A 52 3.00 -5.31 -4.40
CA LEU A 52 3.39 -6.09 -5.57
C LEU A 52 4.76 -5.66 -6.13
N LEU A 53 5.02 -4.35 -6.19
CA LEU A 53 6.32 -3.84 -6.62
C LEU A 53 7.41 -4.21 -5.62
N SER A 54 7.12 -4.08 -4.32
CA SER A 54 8.04 -4.45 -3.24
C SER A 54 8.42 -5.93 -3.33
N ASP A 55 7.46 -6.82 -3.54
CA ASP A 55 7.72 -8.25 -3.70
C ASP A 55 8.53 -8.54 -4.98
N LEU A 56 8.17 -7.90 -6.10
CA LEU A 56 8.85 -8.16 -7.37
C LEU A 56 10.32 -7.72 -7.38
N PHE A 57 10.64 -6.60 -6.71
CA PHE A 57 11.98 -6.00 -6.74
C PHE A 57 12.79 -6.21 -5.45
N GLY A 58 12.13 -6.41 -4.31
CA GLY A 58 12.76 -6.57 -3.01
C GLY A 58 13.49 -7.90 -2.84
N HIS A 59 13.00 -8.98 -3.47
CA HIS A 59 13.67 -10.29 -3.37
C HIS A 59 15.04 -10.36 -4.05
N PHE A 60 15.33 -9.48 -5.01
CA PHE A 60 16.60 -9.51 -5.75
C PHE A 60 17.70 -8.67 -5.11
N ASN A 61 17.37 -7.81 -4.13
CA ASN A 61 18.33 -6.91 -3.50
C ASN A 61 18.42 -7.23 -2.01
N PRO A 62 19.54 -7.82 -1.53
CA PRO A 62 19.72 -8.03 -0.11
C PRO A 62 19.83 -6.67 0.59
N GLU A 63 19.35 -6.60 1.84
CA GLU A 63 19.47 -5.39 2.67
C GLU A 63 20.93 -4.95 2.85
N LEU A 64 21.85 -5.92 2.87
CA LEU A 64 23.29 -5.70 2.96
C LEU A 64 24.00 -6.50 1.87
N LYS A 65 24.73 -5.81 0.98
CA LYS A 65 25.55 -6.43 -0.08
C LYS A 65 27.02 -6.16 0.20
N ILE A 66 27.82 -7.22 0.29
CA ILE A 66 29.28 -7.13 0.40
C ILE A 66 29.86 -7.26 -1.01
N THR A 67 30.55 -6.23 -1.48
CA THR A 67 31.19 -6.19 -2.80
C THR A 67 32.68 -5.90 -2.67
N PRO A 68 33.50 -6.35 -3.64
CA PRO A 68 34.92 -6.02 -3.64
C PRO A 68 35.12 -4.52 -3.87
N GLU A 69 36.00 -3.88 -3.08
CA GLU A 69 36.40 -2.48 -3.30
C GLU A 69 37.18 -2.31 -4.62
N LYS A 70 37.97 -3.32 -4.99
CA LYS A 70 38.80 -3.35 -6.21
C LYS A 70 38.81 -4.74 -6.83
N GLY A 71 38.71 -4.81 -8.15
CA GLY A 71 38.71 -6.06 -8.92
C GLY A 71 37.29 -6.64 -9.07
N LYS A 72 37.20 -7.82 -9.71
CA LYS A 72 35.92 -8.49 -9.98
C LYS A 72 35.47 -9.42 -8.85
N ASN A 73 36.42 -9.97 -8.10
CA ASN A 73 36.16 -11.02 -7.10
C ASN A 73 37.00 -10.71 -5.85
N PHE A 74 36.53 -11.13 -4.68
CA PHE A 74 37.33 -11.18 -3.45
C PHE A 74 37.39 -12.62 -2.93
N GLN A 75 38.46 -12.98 -2.24
CA GLN A 75 38.54 -14.28 -1.56
C GLN A 75 37.89 -14.17 -0.19
N THR A 76 36.97 -15.07 0.10
CA THR A 76 36.34 -15.22 1.42
C THR A 76 37.04 -16.31 2.19
N ASP A 77 37.61 -15.98 3.35
CA ASP A 77 38.09 -17.02 4.27
C ASP A 77 36.91 -17.70 4.95
N SER A 78 36.93 -19.04 5.00
CA SER A 78 35.89 -19.85 5.64
C SER A 78 35.61 -19.44 7.10
N ILE A 79 36.62 -18.94 7.81
CA ILE A 79 36.51 -18.45 9.19
C ILE A 79 35.69 -17.15 9.26
N GLN A 80 35.88 -16.23 8.31
CA GLN A 80 35.17 -14.95 8.27
C GLN A 80 33.68 -15.16 7.97
N LEU A 81 33.36 -16.08 7.05
CA LEU A 81 31.97 -16.45 6.74
C LEU A 81 31.23 -17.00 7.97
N VAL A 82 31.89 -17.85 8.76
CA VAL A 82 31.32 -18.40 10.00
C VAL A 82 31.08 -17.32 11.04
N GLN A 83 32.03 -16.37 11.19
CA GLN A 83 31.86 -15.25 12.11
C GLN A 83 30.71 -14.34 11.71
N ILE A 84 30.56 -14.03 10.42
CA ILE A 84 29.47 -13.20 9.89
C ILE A 84 28.11 -13.88 10.12
N ARG A 85 28.00 -15.19 9.84
CA ARG A 85 26.77 -15.96 10.10
C ARG A 85 26.42 -16.06 11.59
N ALA A 86 27.40 -15.90 12.49
CA ALA A 86 27.17 -15.93 13.93
C ALA A 86 26.78 -14.57 14.53
N LEU A 87 26.79 -13.49 13.74
CA LEU A 87 26.41 -12.16 14.23
C LEU A 87 24.91 -12.09 14.56
N PRO A 88 24.54 -11.44 15.69
CA PRO A 88 23.14 -11.23 16.02
C PRO A 88 22.50 -10.29 14.98
N GLY A 89 21.51 -10.78 14.25
CA GLY A 89 20.79 -10.04 13.20
C GLY A 89 21.02 -10.56 11.78
N VAL A 90 21.96 -11.49 11.58
CA VAL A 90 22.13 -12.18 10.29
C VAL A 90 21.25 -13.44 10.27
N GLU A 91 20.09 -13.36 9.61
CA GLU A 91 19.17 -14.50 9.49
C GLU A 91 19.57 -15.45 8.35
N VAL A 92 19.93 -14.89 7.19
CA VAL A 92 20.33 -15.65 6.00
C VAL A 92 21.52 -14.98 5.33
N MET A 93 22.46 -15.80 4.86
CA MET A 93 23.58 -15.38 4.03
C MET A 93 23.59 -16.20 2.75
N SER A 94 23.70 -15.54 1.60
CA SER A 94 23.89 -16.18 0.30
C SER A 94 25.16 -15.65 -0.35
N GLU A 95 25.93 -16.54 -0.98
CA GLU A 95 27.12 -16.20 -1.72
C GLU A 95 26.77 -16.21 -3.21
N THR A 96 26.98 -15.09 -3.89
CA THR A 96 26.66 -14.95 -5.31
C THR A 96 27.92 -14.54 -6.09
N LEU A 97 28.02 -15.04 -7.31
CA LEU A 97 29.06 -14.64 -8.26
C LEU A 97 28.34 -14.02 -9.47
N GLU A 98 28.48 -12.71 -9.61
CA GLU A 98 27.91 -11.91 -10.70
C GLU A 98 29.04 -11.51 -11.67
N GLU A 99 28.77 -11.47 -12.98
CA GLU A 99 29.76 -11.13 -14.03
C GLU A 99 30.10 -9.62 -14.13
#